data_AF-A0A0F3R9I6-F1
#
_entry.id   AF-A0A0F3R9I6-F1
#
_cell.length_a   1.000
_cell.length_b   1.000
_cell.length_c   1.000
_cell.angle_alpha   90.00
_cell.angle_beta   90.00
_cell.angle_gamma   90.00
#
_symmetry.space_group_name_H-M   'P 1'
#
loop_
_entity.id
_entity.type
_entity.pdbx_description
1 polymer ?
#
loop_
_entity_poly.entity_id
_entity_poly.type
_entity_poly.pdbx_seq_one_letter_code
_entity_poly.pdbx_strand_id
1 'polypeptide(L)'
;MKELIEFLEKRGFTRQANSLRKGDTTLNLSYNDIGEARARDLAASLKANNSLTSLDLRWNKIGEQGAKELALMLKDNSTITELNLRYNNFRIINKLLNF
;
A
#
# COMPACT_ATOMS: atom_id res chain seq x y z
N MET A 1 -2.25 6.17 10.97
CA MET A 1 -1.95 7.26 10.02
C MET A 1 -0.51 7.78 10.14
N LYS A 2 0.00 8.09 11.34
CA LYS A 2 1.37 8.60 11.54
C LYS A 2 2.46 7.77 10.83
N GLU A 3 2.43 6.45 10.97
CA GLU A 3 3.42 5.54 10.37
C GLU A 3 3.42 5.58 8.83
N LEU A 4 2.23 5.63 8.22
CA LEU A 4 2.09 5.77 6.77
C LEU A 4 2.70 7.09 6.28
N ILE A 5 2.43 8.19 6.98
CA ILE A 5 3.01 9.50 6.66
C ILE A 5 4.54 9.45 6.73
N GLU A 6 5.09 8.87 7.78
CA GLU A 6 6.54 8.73 7.95
C GLU A 6 7.16 7.82 6.87
N PHE A 7 6.48 6.72 6.50
CA PHE A 7 6.89 5.87 5.38
C PHE A 7 7.01 6.67 4.07
N LEU A 8 6.01 7.52 3.79
CA LEU A 8 5.92 8.32 2.58
C LEU A 8 7.04 9.36 2.51
N GLU A 9 7.26 10.09 3.61
CA GLU A 9 8.29 11.13 3.68
C GLU A 9 9.70 10.57 3.54
N LYS A 10 10.01 9.46 4.22
CA LYS A 10 11.30 8.77 4.10
C LYS A 10 11.63 8.31 2.67
N ARG A 11 10.61 8.19 1.81
CA ARG A 11 10.72 7.72 0.43
C ARG A 11 10.51 8.82 -0.60
N GLY A 12 10.37 10.08 -0.15
CA GLY A 12 10.21 11.24 -1.04
C GLY A 12 8.79 11.50 -1.52
N PHE A 13 7.78 10.78 -1.04
CA PHE A 13 6.36 10.98 -1.36
C PHE A 13 5.73 12.13 -0.55
N THR A 14 6.42 13.27 -0.48
CA THR A 14 6.06 14.41 0.38
C THR A 14 4.72 15.02 -0.03
N ARG A 15 4.40 15.03 -1.32
CA ARG A 15 3.10 15.53 -1.82
C ARG A 15 1.95 14.65 -1.34
N GLN A 16 2.08 13.34 -1.47
CA GLN A 16 1.11 12.36 -0.99
C GLN A 16 0.94 12.46 0.53
N ALA A 17 2.04 12.52 1.29
CA ALA A 17 1.99 12.70 2.73
C ALA A 17 1.21 13.97 3.14
N ASN A 18 1.46 15.09 2.47
CA ASN A 18 0.77 16.35 2.75
C ASN A 18 -0.71 16.32 2.37
N SER A 19 -1.09 15.61 1.32
CA SER A 19 -2.49 15.44 0.92
C SER A 19 -3.25 14.59 1.96
N LEU A 20 -2.66 13.48 2.42
CA LEU A 20 -3.26 12.67 3.49
C LEU A 20 -3.40 13.45 4.82
N ARG A 21 -2.45 14.34 5.16
CA ARG A 21 -2.57 15.23 6.33
C ARG A 21 -3.75 16.21 6.22
N LYS A 22 -4.16 16.57 5.00
CA LYS A 22 -5.30 17.45 4.74
C LYS A 22 -6.64 16.70 4.70
N GLY A 23 -6.63 15.39 4.94
CA GLY A 23 -7.83 14.57 5.02
C GLY A 23 -8.14 13.77 3.76
N ASP A 24 -7.24 13.75 2.77
CA ASP A 24 -7.42 12.83 1.63
C ASP A 24 -7.39 11.39 2.13
N THR A 25 -8.28 10.57 1.55
CA THR A 25 -8.43 9.15 1.87
C THR A 25 -7.94 8.26 0.73
N THR A 26 -7.37 8.84 -0.32
CA THR A 26 -6.85 8.13 -1.49
C THR A 26 -5.34 8.32 -1.61
N LEU A 27 -4.63 7.25 -1.94
CA LEU A 27 -3.18 7.26 -2.07
C LEU A 27 -2.77 6.59 -3.37
N ASN A 28 -2.20 7.37 -4.28
CA ASN A 28 -1.61 6.87 -5.51
C ASN A 28 -0.08 6.78 -5.39
N LEU A 29 0.42 5.55 -5.41
CA LEU A 29 1.84 5.22 -5.46
C LEU A 29 2.18 4.39 -6.71
N SER A 30 1.37 4.44 -7.77
CA SER A 30 1.66 3.74 -9.01
C SER A 30 2.97 4.22 -9.67
N TYR A 31 3.67 3.31 -10.36
CA TYR A 31 4.92 3.60 -11.09
C TYR A 31 6.10 4.11 -10.24
N ASN A 32 6.30 3.59 -9.02
CA ASN A 32 7.34 4.06 -8.10
C ASN A 32 8.42 3.03 -7.76
N ASP A 33 8.47 1.89 -8.47
CA ASP A 33 9.45 0.82 -8.25
C ASP A 33 9.61 0.45 -6.75
N ILE A 34 8.46 0.30 -6.07
CA ILE A 34 8.44 -0.03 -4.63
C ILE A 34 9.17 -1.36 -4.39
N GLY A 35 8.96 -2.34 -5.26
CA GLY A 35 9.56 -3.66 -5.13
C GLY A 35 9.07 -4.41 -3.88
N GLU A 36 9.60 -5.61 -3.68
CA GLU A 36 9.12 -6.49 -2.62
C GLU A 36 9.41 -5.96 -1.20
N ALA A 37 10.65 -5.54 -0.94
CA ALA A 37 11.07 -5.10 0.39
C ALA A 37 10.28 -3.88 0.88
N ARG A 38 10.11 -2.85 0.04
CA ARG A 38 9.37 -1.66 0.45
C ARG A 38 7.86 -1.91 0.51
N ALA A 39 7.34 -2.90 -0.22
CA ALA A 39 5.93 -3.30 -0.08
C ALA A 39 5.65 -3.88 1.31
N ARG A 40 6.61 -4.60 1.92
CA ARG A 40 6.50 -5.06 3.31
C ARG A 40 6.48 -3.90 4.30
N ASP A 41 7.38 -2.93 4.13
CA ASP A 41 7.41 -1.72 4.97
C ASP A 41 6.11 -0.91 4.84
N LEU A 42 5.59 -0.81 3.61
CA LEU A 42 4.31 -0.15 3.35
C LEU A 42 3.18 -0.89 4.07
N ALA A 43 3.11 -2.22 3.94
CA ALA A 43 2.12 -3.04 4.64
C ALA A 43 2.19 -2.82 6.16
N ALA A 44 3.39 -2.79 6.75
CA ALA A 44 3.54 -2.49 8.18
C ALA A 44 2.96 -1.11 8.54
N SER A 45 3.30 -0.07 7.78
CA SER A 45 2.80 1.30 8.03
C SER A 45 1.29 1.47 7.85
N LEU A 46 0.66 0.59 7.06
CA LEU A 46 -0.79 0.58 6.81
C LEU A 46 -1.59 -0.16 7.88
N LYS A 47 -0.96 -0.98 8.74
CA LYS A 47 -1.69 -1.66 9.83
C LYS A 47 -2.35 -0.67 10.80
N ALA A 48 -1.65 0.41 11.13
CA ALA A 48 -2.17 1.49 11.98
C ALA A 48 -2.89 2.60 11.18
N ASN A 49 -3.16 2.42 9.88
CA ASN A 49 -3.97 3.36 9.11
C ASN A 49 -5.45 3.24 9.47
N ASN A 50 -6.12 4.38 9.65
CA ASN A 50 -7.51 4.46 10.08
C ASN A 50 -8.37 5.42 9.24
N SER A 51 -7.87 5.92 8.11
CA SER A 51 -8.66 6.80 7.22
C SER A 51 -8.44 6.58 5.73
N LEU A 52 -7.33 5.98 5.30
CA LEU A 52 -7.14 5.65 3.88
C LEU A 52 -8.17 4.59 3.45
N THR A 53 -8.90 4.88 2.37
CA THR A 53 -9.94 4.01 1.77
C THR A 53 -9.52 3.44 0.42
N SER A 54 -8.69 4.14 -0.35
CA SER A 54 -8.24 3.70 -1.68
C SER A 54 -6.72 3.79 -1.84
N LEU A 55 -6.11 2.70 -2.31
CA LEU A 55 -4.68 2.56 -2.50
C LEU A 55 -4.35 2.01 -3.90
N ASP A 56 -3.63 2.80 -4.69
CA ASP A 56 -3.13 2.40 -6.02
C ASP A 56 -1.64 2.09 -5.99
N LEU A 57 -1.30 0.83 -6.26
CA LEU A 57 0.06 0.29 -6.28
C LEU A 57 0.41 -0.35 -7.63
N ARG A 58 -0.26 0.05 -8.71
CA ARG A 58 0.04 -0.48 -10.05
C ARG A 58 1.49 -0.23 -10.48
N TRP A 59 2.05 -1.12 -11.28
CA TRP A 59 3.38 -0.93 -11.90
C TRP A 59 4.52 -0.66 -10.91
N ASN A 60 4.59 -1.43 -9.83
CA ASN A 60 5.58 -1.23 -8.76
C ASN A 60 6.57 -2.38 -8.60
N LYS A 61 6.56 -3.36 -9.52
CA LYS A 61 7.38 -4.57 -9.44
C LYS A 61 7.26 -5.29 -8.09
N ILE A 62 6.08 -5.23 -7.46
CA ILE A 62 5.81 -5.93 -6.20
C ILE A 62 5.93 -7.44 -6.47
N GLY A 63 6.74 -8.13 -5.69
CA GLY A 63 6.90 -9.59 -5.74
C GLY A 63 5.86 -10.33 -4.89
N GLU A 64 5.85 -11.67 -4.98
CA GLU A 64 4.88 -12.52 -4.27
C GLU A 64 4.88 -12.30 -2.75
N GLN A 65 6.04 -12.15 -2.12
CA GLN A 65 6.10 -11.93 -0.68
C GLN A 65 5.57 -10.55 -0.29
N GLY A 66 5.84 -9.51 -1.10
CA GLY A 66 5.32 -8.17 -0.87
C GLY A 66 3.79 -8.13 -0.99
N ALA A 67 3.25 -8.83 -1.99
CA ALA A 67 1.80 -9.00 -2.15
C ALA A 67 1.18 -9.78 -0.98
N LYS A 68 1.86 -10.81 -0.46
CA LYS A 68 1.43 -11.56 0.73
C LYS A 68 1.36 -10.68 1.98
N GLU A 69 2.37 -9.85 2.24
CA GLU A 69 2.33 -8.93 3.39
C GLU A 69 1.20 -7.90 3.27
N LEU A 70 0.98 -7.35 2.07
CA LEU A 70 -0.16 -6.46 1.82
C LEU A 70 -1.50 -7.17 2.08
N ALA A 71 -1.64 -8.44 1.65
CA ALA A 71 -2.83 -9.24 1.93
C ALA A 71 -3.05 -9.48 3.42
N LEU A 72 -1.98 -9.77 4.16
CA LEU A 72 -2.05 -9.98 5.61
C LEU A 72 -2.45 -8.71 6.35
N MET A 73 -1.90 -7.55 5.95
CA MET A 73 -2.28 -6.26 6.53
C MET A 73 -3.78 -5.97 6.39
N LEU A 74 -4.41 -6.34 5.27
CA LEU A 74 -5.84 -6.12 5.03
C LEU A 74 -6.75 -6.96 5.92
N LYS A 75 -6.24 -8.03 6.54
CA LYS A 75 -7.01 -8.76 7.57
C LYS A 75 -7.21 -7.93 8.83
N ASP A 76 -6.26 -7.05 9.12
CA ASP A 76 -6.24 -6.19 10.31
C ASP A 76 -6.72 -4.77 9.99
N ASN A 77 -6.71 -4.35 8.72
CA ASN A 77 -7.14 -3.03 8.27
C ASN A 77 -8.56 -3.07 7.67
N SER A 78 -9.52 -2.43 8.34
CA SER A 78 -10.91 -2.36 7.89
C SER A 78 -11.29 -1.09 7.12
N THR A 79 -10.34 -0.16 6.89
CA THR A 79 -10.65 1.13 6.24
C THR A 79 -10.38 1.10 4.74
N ILE A 80 -9.38 0.34 4.29
CA ILE A 80 -9.04 0.22 2.87
C ILE A 80 -10.07 -0.70 2.21
N THR A 81 -10.93 -0.10 1.37
CA THR A 81 -11.96 -0.80 0.60
C THR A 81 -11.57 -1.01 -0.85
N GLU A 82 -10.55 -0.28 -1.33
CA GLU A 82 -10.06 -0.37 -2.70
C GLU A 82 -8.54 -0.52 -2.73
N LEU A 83 -8.05 -1.61 -3.33
CA LEU A 83 -6.62 -1.86 -3.53
C LEU A 83 -6.35 -2.28 -4.97
N ASN A 84 -5.53 -1.51 -5.68
CA ASN A 84 -5.15 -1.82 -7.06
C ASN A 84 -3.68 -2.28 -7.14
N LEU A 85 -3.47 -3.58 -7.39
CA LEU A 85 -2.15 -4.18 -7.54
C LEU A 85 -1.84 -4.64 -8.97
N ARG A 86 -2.62 -4.21 -9.97
CA ARG A 86 -2.42 -4.65 -11.37
C ARG A 86 -1.01 -4.31 -11.86
N TYR A 87 -0.49 -5.12 -12.78
CA TYR A 87 0.83 -4.91 -13.39
C TYR A 87 2.00 -4.92 -12.38
N ASN A 88 1.94 -5.86 -11.44
CA ASN A 88 3.06 -6.19 -10.55
C ASN A 88 3.59 -7.60 -10.85
N ASN A 89 4.71 -7.97 -10.22
CA ASN A 89 5.49 -9.15 -10.56
C ASN A 89 5.16 -10.33 -9.62
N PHE A 90 3.87 -10.65 -9.49
CA PHE A 90 3.42 -11.81 -8.71
C PHE A 90 2.32 -12.56 -9.46
N ARG A 91 2.33 -13.90 -9.38
CA ARG A 91 1.20 -14.69 -9.84
C ARG A 91 0.09 -14.55 -8.80
N ILE A 92 -1.09 -14.11 -9.23
CA ILE A 92 -2.29 -14.19 -8.37
C ILE A 92 -2.59 -15.68 -8.19
N ILE A 93 -2.08 -16.29 -7.12
CA ILE A 93 -2.61 -17.56 -6.65
C ILE A 93 -3.91 -17.20 -5.94
N ASN A 94 -5.04 -17.59 -6.52
CA ASN A 94 -6.44 -17.38 -6.07
C ASN A 94 -6.76 -17.83 -4.61
N LYS A 95 -5.76 -18.02 -3.74
CA LYS A 95 -5.93 -18.31 -2.32
C LYS A 95 -5.44 -17.20 -1.38
N LEU A 96 -4.59 -16.26 -1.84
CA LEU A 96 -4.01 -15.23 -0.96
C LEU A 96 -4.68 -13.86 -1.06
N LEU A 97 -5.38 -13.58 -2.16
CA LEU A 97 -6.01 -12.29 -2.46
C LEU A 97 -7.45 -12.54 -2.92
N ASN A 98 -8.29 -13.09 -2.04
CA ASN A 98 -9.73 -13.12 -2.27
C ASN A 98 -10.28 -11.77 -1.81
N PHE A 99 -10.36 -10.81 -2.73
CA PHE A 99 -11.23 -9.64 -2.61
C PHE A 99 -12.51 -9.93 -3.39
#